data_AF-A0A2X0MFK5-F1
#
_entry.id   AF-A0A2X0MFK5-F1
#
_cell.length_a   1.000
_cell.length_b   1.000
_cell.length_c   1.000
_cell.angle_alpha   90.00
_cell.angle_beta   90.00
_cell.angle_gamma   90.00
#
_symmetry.space_group_name_H-M   'P 1'
#
loop_
_entity.id
_entity.type
_entity.pdbx_description
1 polymer ?
#
loop_
_entity_poly.entity_id
_entity_poly.type
_entity_poly.pdbx_seq_one_letter_code
_entity_poly.pdbx_strand_id
1 'polypeptide(L)'
;MAPLFKRLKSLIIGTSAPSNQKTEAPSPSSAWTATSSVASAHPHHPAASATAFSPTADAAAGPSDTSPASPSSSARTNKTTTLIDSVIPITVTPPTPGTVDPDYLPFADTKTAPPPPPPPPPPPLPAAPATMAPVDSSSSSDQPKFNPTEVTVIFVLGGPGAGKGTQCARLVDDYRFVHLSAGDLLRAEQQRPDSKVGAMIKEYITEGKIVPMEVTIQLLSNAMSDAMAKDADKKRFLVDGFPRKMDQAIKFDESVCPSSLVLFLVCPEEILQERLLERGKTSGRDDDNAESIKKRFKTFIDTSMPVVDYYREKGKVVEIDSSKTIDQVYASIVKGVEPVLNQY
;
A
#
# COMPACT_ATOMS: atom_id res chain seq x y z
N MET A 1 8.32 -34.49 -15.10
CA MET A 1 8.04 -34.99 -13.73
C MET A 1 7.02 -34.06 -13.09
N ALA A 2 5.83 -34.54 -12.68
CA ALA A 2 4.73 -33.64 -12.28
C ALA A 2 3.96 -34.04 -11.00
N PRO A 3 4.55 -33.92 -9.80
CA PRO A 3 3.81 -34.00 -8.53
C PRO A 3 3.75 -32.69 -7.71
N LEU A 4 4.63 -31.70 -7.95
CA LEU A 4 4.77 -30.54 -7.05
C LEU A 4 3.64 -29.49 -7.20
N PHE A 5 3.15 -29.27 -8.42
CA PHE A 5 2.14 -28.26 -8.77
C PHE A 5 0.79 -28.39 -8.02
N LYS A 6 0.49 -29.54 -7.41
CA LYS A 6 -0.80 -29.78 -6.76
C LYS A 6 -0.88 -29.28 -5.31
N ARG A 7 0.26 -28.99 -4.66
CA ARG A 7 0.29 -28.67 -3.22
C ARG A 7 0.07 -27.18 -2.89
N LEU A 8 0.40 -26.26 -3.80
CA LEU A 8 0.33 -24.82 -3.52
C LEU A 8 -1.08 -24.21 -3.68
N LYS A 9 -1.91 -24.73 -4.61
CA LYS A 9 -3.32 -24.30 -4.75
C LYS A 9 -4.18 -24.56 -3.49
N SER A 10 -3.72 -25.44 -2.60
CA SER A 10 -4.41 -25.76 -1.35
C SER A 10 -4.26 -24.71 -0.24
N LEU A 11 -3.39 -23.71 -0.41
CA LEU A 11 -3.11 -22.69 0.61
C LEU A 11 -3.85 -21.35 0.36
N ILE A 12 -4.63 -21.27 -0.72
CA ILE A 12 -5.41 -20.08 -1.13
C ILE A 12 -6.92 -20.39 -1.17
N ILE A 13 -7.32 -21.65 -0.99
CA ILE A 13 -8.73 -22.09 -1.02
C ILE A 13 -9.02 -22.91 0.24
N GLY A 14 -9.59 -22.26 1.26
CA GLY A 14 -9.97 -22.91 2.50
C GLY A 14 -11.24 -23.76 2.37
N THR A 15 -11.10 -25.09 2.34
CA THR A 15 -12.23 -26.04 2.48
C THR A 15 -12.03 -26.95 3.68
N SER A 16 -12.76 -26.70 4.76
CA SER A 16 -12.76 -27.53 5.96
C SER A 16 -13.68 -28.75 5.81
N ALA A 17 -13.20 -29.92 6.24
CA ALA A 17 -14.01 -31.12 6.46
C ALA A 17 -13.56 -31.80 7.77
N PRO A 18 -14.47 -32.32 8.61
CA PRO A 18 -14.15 -32.69 9.99
C PRO A 18 -13.57 -34.11 10.12
N SER A 19 -12.40 -34.23 10.75
CA SER A 19 -11.85 -35.50 11.23
C SER A 19 -12.27 -35.77 12.67
N ASN A 20 -13.33 -36.57 12.86
CA ASN A 20 -13.79 -36.98 14.19
C ASN A 20 -13.00 -38.21 14.68
N GLN A 21 -12.17 -38.07 15.72
CA GLN A 21 -11.73 -39.23 16.49
C GLN A 21 -11.35 -38.94 17.95
N LYS A 22 -11.78 -39.88 18.80
CA LYS A 22 -11.83 -39.91 20.25
C LYS A 22 -10.54 -39.57 21.01
N THR A 23 -10.71 -38.76 22.05
CA THR A 23 -10.24 -38.99 23.44
C THR A 23 -9.52 -40.30 23.76
N GLU A 24 -8.35 -40.22 24.40
CA GLU A 24 -8.10 -40.95 25.68
C GLU A 24 -6.87 -40.44 26.46
N ALA A 25 -7.01 -40.41 27.79
CA ALA A 25 -6.03 -40.13 28.86
C ALA A 25 -6.75 -40.48 30.21
N PRO A 26 -6.08 -40.70 31.37
CA PRO A 26 -4.73 -40.23 31.71
C PRO A 26 -3.87 -41.17 32.63
N SER A 27 -2.74 -40.63 33.10
CA SER A 27 -2.14 -40.88 34.44
C SER A 27 -1.22 -42.12 34.62
N PRO A 28 -0.50 -42.31 35.76
CA PRO A 28 0.96 -42.16 35.72
C PRO A 28 1.75 -43.29 36.45
N SER A 29 3.09 -43.21 36.44
CA SER A 29 3.94 -43.96 37.38
C SER A 29 5.23 -43.19 37.72
N SER A 30 5.91 -43.62 38.79
CA SER A 30 6.85 -42.81 39.58
C SER A 30 8.34 -43.03 39.27
N ALA A 31 9.14 -42.02 39.65
CA ALA A 31 10.59 -41.99 39.52
C ALA A 31 11.33 -43.04 40.35
N TRP A 32 12.57 -43.35 39.92
CA TRP A 32 13.65 -43.80 40.81
C TRP A 32 14.97 -43.07 40.52
N THR A 33 15.72 -42.92 41.61
CA THR A 33 16.96 -42.15 41.86
C THR A 33 18.14 -42.30 40.88
N ALA A 34 18.91 -41.22 40.75
CA ALA A 34 20.38 -41.26 40.66
C ALA A 34 20.98 -40.08 41.47
N THR A 35 22.18 -40.24 42.04
CA THR A 35 22.73 -39.36 43.10
C THR A 35 24.01 -38.62 42.69
N SER A 36 24.13 -37.36 43.13
CA SER A 36 25.33 -36.60 43.54
C SER A 36 26.65 -36.61 42.72
N SER A 37 27.32 -35.46 42.73
CA SER A 37 28.44 -35.09 41.83
C SER A 37 28.67 -33.58 41.93
N VAL A 38 29.22 -33.12 43.07
CA VAL A 38 29.40 -31.70 43.41
C VAL A 38 30.65 -31.09 42.76
N ALA A 39 30.50 -29.92 42.14
CA ALA A 39 31.56 -28.93 41.96
C ALA A 39 30.96 -27.53 41.73
N SER A 40 30.97 -26.67 42.75
CA SER A 40 30.46 -25.28 42.67
C SER A 40 31.59 -24.26 42.64
N ALA A 41 31.54 -23.31 41.70
CA ALA A 41 32.20 -22.01 41.83
C ALA A 41 31.56 -20.94 40.92
N HIS A 42 30.98 -19.93 41.55
CA HIS A 42 30.61 -18.59 41.03
C HIS A 42 30.85 -17.62 42.22
N PRO A 43 30.78 -16.29 42.07
CA PRO A 43 31.51 -15.46 41.10
C PRO A 43 32.23 -14.29 41.83
N HIS A 44 33.13 -13.55 41.18
CA HIS A 44 33.65 -12.30 41.77
C HIS A 44 33.80 -11.15 40.76
N HIS A 45 32.84 -10.23 40.82
CA HIS A 45 33.02 -8.78 40.73
C HIS A 45 32.64 -8.22 42.12
N PRO A 46 33.18 -7.07 42.58
CA PRO A 46 32.43 -5.82 42.30
C PRO A 46 33.28 -4.53 42.28
N ALA A 47 32.56 -3.43 42.00
CA ALA A 47 32.79 -2.05 42.47
C ALA A 47 34.01 -1.25 41.95
N ALA A 48 33.77 0.06 41.88
CA ALA A 48 34.75 1.10 41.61
C ALA A 48 35.03 1.91 42.89
N SER A 49 36.13 2.67 42.88
CA SER A 49 36.43 3.69 43.90
C SER A 49 36.85 4.99 43.22
N ALA A 50 36.39 6.11 43.77
CA ALA A 50 36.86 7.44 43.43
C ALA A 50 37.41 8.11 44.70
N THR A 51 38.55 8.79 44.57
CA THR A 51 39.09 9.69 45.60
C THR A 51 39.62 10.94 44.91
N ALA A 52 39.40 12.09 45.54
CA ALA A 52 39.85 13.39 45.04
C ALA A 52 41.07 13.89 45.81
N PHE A 53 41.83 14.81 45.23
CA PHE A 53 42.78 15.64 45.98
C PHE A 53 42.89 17.06 45.40
N SER A 54 42.87 18.02 46.31
CA SER A 54 43.07 19.47 46.19
C SER A 54 43.69 19.92 47.55
N PRO A 55 44.03 21.20 47.84
CA PRO A 55 43.94 22.42 47.01
C PRO A 55 45.21 23.30 47.05
N THR A 56 45.20 24.44 46.33
CA THR A 56 45.59 25.80 46.79
C THR A 56 45.47 26.78 45.61
N ALA A 57 45.56 28.10 45.76
CA ALA A 57 44.74 29.03 46.55
C ALA A 57 45.20 30.48 46.27
N ASP A 58 44.33 31.35 45.74
CA ASP A 58 44.28 32.82 45.96
C ASP A 58 43.32 33.52 44.96
N ALA A 59 42.85 34.76 45.13
CA ALA A 59 42.11 35.38 46.26
C ALA A 59 41.90 36.90 46.00
N ALA A 60 40.66 37.33 45.69
CA ALA A 60 40.10 38.70 45.82
C ALA A 60 38.64 38.68 45.30
N ALA A 61 37.59 38.81 46.12
CA ALA A 61 37.00 40.06 46.64
C ALA A 61 36.43 40.98 45.52
N GLY A 62 35.13 41.34 45.43
CA GLY A 62 33.96 41.13 46.31
C GLY A 62 33.42 42.47 46.90
N PRO A 63 32.21 42.55 47.51
CA PRO A 63 31.05 41.64 47.52
C PRO A 63 30.05 42.05 46.39
N SER A 64 28.78 42.50 46.48
CA SER A 64 27.67 42.68 47.47
C SER A 64 26.42 43.21 46.70
N ASP A 65 25.16 43.14 47.13
CA ASP A 65 24.37 42.21 47.99
C ASP A 65 22.86 42.56 47.84
N THR A 66 21.95 41.81 48.51
CA THR A 66 20.51 42.06 48.75
C THR A 66 19.49 41.77 47.63
N SER A 67 19.00 40.52 47.64
CA SER A 67 17.57 40.17 47.49
C SER A 67 16.85 40.34 48.87
N PRO A 68 15.53 40.05 49.07
CA PRO A 68 14.53 39.43 48.17
C PRO A 68 13.11 40.06 48.15
N ALA A 69 12.25 39.60 47.22
CA ALA A 69 10.88 39.12 47.53
C ALA A 69 10.13 38.65 46.25
N SER A 70 9.41 37.54 46.39
CA SER A 70 8.40 37.01 45.46
C SER A 70 7.16 36.60 46.30
N PRO A 71 6.00 36.17 45.73
CA PRO A 71 5.59 36.17 44.32
C PRO A 71 4.20 36.80 44.07
N SER A 72 3.85 37.05 42.81
CA SER A 72 2.46 36.89 42.35
C SER A 72 2.42 36.44 40.89
N SER A 73 1.67 35.38 40.63
CA SER A 73 1.35 34.92 39.27
C SER A 73 -0.05 35.39 38.90
N SER A 74 -0.28 35.71 37.62
CA SER A 74 -1.38 35.13 36.83
C SER A 74 -1.52 35.72 35.42
N ALA A 75 -2.00 34.87 34.53
CA ALA A 75 -2.40 35.10 33.14
C ALA A 75 -2.82 36.54 32.76
N ARG A 76 -2.13 37.10 31.75
CA ARG A 76 -2.67 38.22 30.96
C ARG A 76 -3.74 37.70 30.00
N THR A 77 -4.99 37.69 30.45
CA THR A 77 -6.14 37.46 29.59
C THR A 77 -6.43 38.71 28.73
N ASN A 78 -6.44 38.55 27.40
CA ASN A 78 -7.10 39.51 26.52
C ASN A 78 -8.55 39.07 26.31
N LYS A 79 -9.49 40.02 26.39
CA LYS A 79 -10.92 39.73 26.45
C LYS A 79 -11.51 39.44 25.07
N THR A 80 -12.40 38.44 25.03
CA THR A 80 -13.43 38.30 24.00
C THR A 80 -14.34 39.53 23.99
N THR A 81 -14.61 40.08 22.81
CA THR A 81 -15.83 40.85 22.53
C THR A 81 -16.44 40.33 21.24
N THR A 82 -17.74 40.08 21.31
CA THR A 82 -18.61 39.53 20.26
C THR A 82 -18.60 40.34 18.97
N LEU A 83 -18.66 39.65 17.83
CA LEU A 83 -19.85 39.71 16.97
C LEU A 83 -19.91 38.48 16.06
N ILE A 84 -21.12 37.96 15.87
CA ILE A 84 -21.47 36.78 15.08
C ILE A 84 -22.59 37.14 14.09
N ASP A 85 -23.00 36.15 13.30
CA ASP A 85 -24.16 36.16 12.39
C ASP A 85 -24.06 36.99 11.11
N SER A 86 -23.94 36.24 10.01
CA SER A 86 -24.61 36.57 8.75
C SER A 86 -25.30 35.30 8.24
N VAL A 87 -26.36 34.89 8.96
CA VAL A 87 -27.21 33.75 8.61
C VAL A 87 -28.53 34.31 8.07
N ILE A 88 -28.93 33.87 6.88
CA ILE A 88 -30.15 34.34 6.21
C ILE A 88 -31.37 33.70 6.89
N PRO A 89 -32.31 34.47 7.47
CA PRO A 89 -33.49 33.90 8.11
C PRO A 89 -34.54 33.48 7.06
N ILE A 90 -34.87 32.20 7.02
CA ILE A 90 -36.04 31.69 6.30
C ILE A 90 -37.22 31.69 7.27
N THR A 91 -38.15 32.63 7.08
CA THR A 91 -39.36 32.74 7.92
C THR A 91 -40.36 31.64 7.57
N VAL A 92 -40.51 30.64 8.44
CA VAL A 92 -41.53 29.59 8.31
C VAL A 92 -42.82 30.04 8.99
N THR A 93 -43.86 30.33 8.20
CA THR A 93 -45.21 30.58 8.70
C THR A 93 -45.95 29.25 8.97
N PRO A 94 -46.66 29.09 10.10
CA PRO A 94 -47.48 27.91 10.35
C PRO A 94 -48.72 27.88 9.44
N PRO A 95 -49.22 26.69 9.04
CA PRO A 95 -50.39 26.58 8.17
C PRO A 95 -51.70 26.86 8.91
N THR A 96 -52.54 27.71 8.32
CA THR A 96 -53.92 27.97 8.77
C THR A 96 -54.81 26.76 8.46
N PRO A 97 -55.69 26.30 9.38
CA PRO A 97 -56.58 25.18 9.10
C PRO A 97 -57.82 25.60 8.29
N GLY A 98 -58.11 24.86 7.22
CA GLY A 98 -59.48 24.68 6.72
C GLY A 98 -59.97 25.60 5.59
N THR A 99 -59.65 25.23 4.35
CA THR A 99 -60.57 25.37 3.21
C THR A 99 -60.53 24.09 2.39
N VAL A 100 -61.70 23.53 2.06
CA VAL A 100 -61.82 22.36 1.19
C VAL A 100 -61.86 22.79 -0.27
N ASP A 101 -61.06 22.11 -1.10
CA ASP A 101 -60.99 22.36 -2.54
C ASP A 101 -62.11 21.58 -3.26
N PRO A 102 -62.96 22.20 -4.11
CA PRO A 102 -64.14 21.53 -4.67
C PRO A 102 -63.85 20.37 -5.64
N ASP A 103 -62.71 20.38 -6.31
CA ASP A 103 -62.42 19.50 -7.46
C ASP A 103 -61.80 18.14 -7.07
N TYR A 104 -61.96 17.70 -5.81
CA TYR A 104 -61.47 16.40 -5.34
C TYR A 104 -62.33 15.23 -5.86
N LEU A 105 -62.05 14.77 -7.08
CA LEU A 105 -62.64 13.54 -7.63
C LEU A 105 -62.04 12.29 -6.94
N PRO A 106 -62.87 11.29 -6.58
CA PRO A 106 -62.42 10.13 -5.81
C PRO A 106 -61.56 9.15 -6.62
N PHE A 107 -60.75 8.37 -5.90
CA PHE A 107 -59.83 7.36 -6.46
C PHE A 107 -60.49 6.39 -7.45
N ALA A 108 -59.83 6.18 -8.58
CA ALA A 108 -60.12 5.08 -9.50
C ALA A 108 -59.16 3.90 -9.26
N ASP A 109 -59.70 2.70 -9.10
CA ASP A 109 -58.93 1.45 -9.04
C ASP A 109 -58.20 1.19 -10.38
N THR A 110 -56.86 1.15 -10.35
CA THR A 110 -56.05 0.67 -11.47
C THR A 110 -55.18 -0.52 -11.07
N LYS A 111 -55.70 -1.73 -11.30
CA LYS A 111 -54.87 -2.94 -11.32
C LYS A 111 -53.92 -2.92 -12.51
N THR A 112 -52.74 -3.51 -12.32
CA THR A 112 -51.84 -4.01 -13.38
C THR A 112 -51.46 -3.01 -14.49
N ALA A 113 -50.49 -2.13 -14.20
CA ALA A 113 -49.60 -1.62 -15.25
C ALA A 113 -48.56 -2.71 -15.63
N PRO A 114 -48.22 -2.89 -16.92
CA PRO A 114 -47.14 -3.79 -17.32
C PRO A 114 -45.76 -3.23 -16.95
N PRO A 115 -44.71 -4.08 -16.79
CA PRO A 115 -43.35 -3.60 -16.57
C PRO A 115 -42.83 -2.82 -17.78
N PRO A 116 -41.89 -1.87 -17.58
CA PRO A 116 -41.26 -1.15 -18.68
C PRO A 116 -40.49 -2.10 -19.61
N PRO A 117 -40.34 -1.76 -20.90
CA PRO A 117 -39.56 -2.57 -21.84
C PRO A 117 -38.08 -2.63 -21.42
N PRO A 118 -37.34 -3.70 -21.79
CA PRO A 118 -35.91 -3.78 -21.54
C PRO A 118 -35.17 -2.64 -22.27
N PRO A 119 -34.01 -2.19 -21.74
CA PRO A 119 -33.19 -1.19 -22.41
C PRO A 119 -32.73 -1.70 -23.79
N PRO A 120 -32.50 -0.80 -24.77
CA PRO A 120 -31.97 -1.18 -26.06
C PRO A 120 -30.60 -1.86 -25.92
N PRO A 121 -30.22 -2.76 -26.84
CA PRO A 121 -28.88 -3.35 -26.84
C PRO A 121 -27.81 -2.24 -26.95
N PRO A 122 -26.62 -2.43 -26.36
CA PRO A 122 -25.53 -1.48 -26.49
C PRO A 122 -25.18 -1.29 -27.98
N PRO A 123 -24.78 -0.07 -28.40
CA PRO A 123 -24.30 0.14 -29.76
C PRO A 123 -23.11 -0.78 -30.05
N PRO A 124 -22.93 -1.25 -31.29
CA PRO A 124 -21.76 -2.06 -31.65
C PRO A 124 -20.48 -1.29 -31.31
N LEU A 125 -19.52 -1.98 -30.72
CA LEU A 125 -18.20 -1.41 -30.41
C LEU A 125 -17.63 -0.73 -31.66
N PRO A 126 -17.10 0.50 -31.56
CA PRO A 126 -16.45 1.13 -32.69
C PRO A 126 -15.31 0.23 -33.18
N ALA A 127 -15.25 0.01 -34.50
CA ALA A 127 -14.14 -0.70 -35.10
C ALA A 127 -12.82 -0.03 -34.69
N ALA A 128 -11.79 -0.84 -34.44
CA ALA A 128 -10.50 -0.33 -33.97
C ALA A 128 -10.01 0.82 -34.87
N PRO A 129 -9.58 1.96 -34.31
CA PRO A 129 -9.22 3.13 -35.09
C PRO A 129 -8.11 2.78 -36.07
N ALA A 130 -8.24 3.26 -37.31
CA ALA A 130 -7.33 2.93 -38.39
C ALA A 130 -5.88 3.31 -38.05
N THR A 131 -4.95 2.49 -38.56
CA THR A 131 -3.50 2.60 -38.47
C THR A 131 -3.00 4.03 -38.33
N MET A 132 -2.40 4.36 -37.17
CA MET A 132 -1.62 5.58 -37.04
C MET A 132 -0.47 5.55 -38.04
N ALA A 133 -0.25 6.66 -38.73
CA ALA A 133 0.88 6.81 -39.66
C ALA A 133 2.21 6.49 -38.97
N PRO A 134 3.21 5.91 -39.68
CA PRO A 134 4.46 5.49 -39.07
C PRO A 134 5.17 6.68 -38.41
N VAL A 135 5.42 6.55 -37.11
CA VAL A 135 6.26 7.49 -36.36
C VAL A 135 7.71 7.19 -36.73
N ASP A 136 8.51 8.25 -36.96
CA ASP A 136 9.80 8.15 -37.64
C ASP A 136 10.79 7.20 -36.92
N SER A 137 11.32 6.23 -37.66
CA SER A 137 11.99 5.06 -37.08
C SER A 137 13.51 5.25 -36.98
N SER A 138 13.96 6.09 -36.04
CA SER A 138 15.37 6.53 -35.98
C SER A 138 16.03 6.68 -34.60
N SER A 139 15.73 5.80 -33.63
CA SER A 139 16.66 5.55 -32.49
C SER A 139 16.41 4.23 -31.76
N SER A 140 16.82 3.09 -32.35
CA SER A 140 16.90 1.81 -31.62
C SER A 140 18.16 1.76 -30.75
N SER A 141 18.14 2.43 -29.60
CA SER A 141 19.16 2.23 -28.57
C SER A 141 18.99 0.85 -27.94
N ASP A 142 19.90 -0.07 -28.24
CA ASP A 142 19.86 -1.48 -27.81
C ASP A 142 20.31 -1.66 -26.34
N GLN A 143 19.91 -0.71 -25.48
CA GLN A 143 20.29 -0.55 -24.08
C GLN A 143 19.13 0.08 -23.28
N PRO A 144 18.99 -0.25 -21.98
CA PRO A 144 17.97 0.36 -21.12
C PRO A 144 18.23 1.85 -20.91
N LYS A 145 17.15 2.64 -20.79
CA LYS A 145 17.20 4.10 -20.57
C LYS A 145 18.00 4.52 -19.32
N PHE A 146 18.03 3.68 -18.30
CA PHE A 146 18.77 3.91 -17.06
C PHE A 146 19.83 2.81 -16.85
N ASN A 147 21.03 3.22 -16.44
CA ASN A 147 22.14 2.31 -16.14
C ASN A 147 21.86 1.51 -14.84
N PRO A 148 21.76 0.16 -14.87
CA PRO A 148 21.49 -0.65 -13.70
C PRO A 148 22.64 -0.69 -12.67
N THR A 149 23.85 -0.20 -13.00
CA THR A 149 24.94 -0.02 -12.02
C THR A 149 24.89 1.33 -11.31
N GLU A 150 23.87 2.15 -11.58
CA GLU A 150 23.64 3.44 -10.94
C GLU A 150 22.23 3.54 -10.38
N VAL A 151 21.24 3.04 -11.13
CA VAL A 151 19.82 3.09 -10.80
C VAL A 151 19.36 1.74 -10.28
N THR A 152 18.99 1.71 -9.00
CA THR A 152 18.42 0.53 -8.34
C THR A 152 16.90 0.53 -8.50
N VAL A 153 16.33 -0.51 -9.12
CA VAL A 153 14.88 -0.69 -9.23
C VAL A 153 14.46 -1.94 -8.47
N ILE A 154 13.56 -1.77 -7.50
CA ILE A 154 12.92 -2.85 -6.76
C ILE A 154 11.44 -2.87 -7.11
N PHE A 155 10.95 -3.98 -7.69
CA PHE A 155 9.52 -4.18 -7.89
C PHE A 155 8.86 -4.63 -6.58
N VAL A 156 7.72 -4.04 -6.25
CA VAL A 156 6.91 -4.46 -5.09
C VAL A 156 5.62 -5.08 -5.61
N LEU A 157 5.54 -6.40 -5.51
CA LEU A 157 4.45 -7.24 -6.03
C LEU A 157 3.68 -7.92 -4.89
N GLY A 158 2.55 -8.53 -5.24
CA GLY A 158 1.57 -9.07 -4.28
C GLY A 158 0.15 -8.63 -4.62
N GLY A 159 -0.85 -9.28 -4.04
CA GLY A 159 -2.26 -9.07 -4.38
C GLY A 159 -2.78 -7.64 -4.14
N PRO A 160 -3.97 -7.29 -4.68
CA PRO A 160 -4.68 -6.11 -4.24
C PRO A 160 -4.98 -6.26 -2.74
N GLY A 161 -4.69 -5.24 -1.92
CA GLY A 161 -4.86 -5.30 -0.46
C GLY A 161 -3.62 -5.74 0.33
N ALA A 162 -2.56 -6.22 -0.31
CA ALA A 162 -1.38 -6.81 0.35
C ALA A 162 -0.46 -5.82 1.11
N GLY A 163 -0.91 -4.59 1.40
CA GLY A 163 -0.14 -3.60 2.17
C GLY A 163 1.04 -2.94 1.44
N LYS A 164 1.28 -3.25 0.15
CA LYS A 164 2.44 -2.74 -0.63
C LYS A 164 2.77 -1.26 -0.42
N GLY A 165 1.82 -0.35 -0.71
CA GLY A 165 2.03 1.09 -0.57
C GLY A 165 2.36 1.53 0.88
N THR A 166 1.73 0.90 1.88
CA THR A 166 2.02 1.14 3.31
C THR A 166 3.48 0.81 3.65
N GLN A 167 4.03 -0.25 3.05
CA GLN A 167 5.42 -0.66 3.26
C GLN A 167 6.40 0.16 2.40
N CYS A 168 5.98 0.58 1.20
CA CYS A 168 6.78 1.46 0.35
C CYS A 168 7.00 2.84 1.00
N ALA A 169 5.98 3.39 1.66
CA ALA A 169 6.09 4.66 2.37
C ALA A 169 7.22 4.63 3.42
N ARG A 170 7.26 3.59 4.27
CA ARG A 170 8.32 3.43 5.28
C ARG A 170 9.72 3.33 4.67
N LEU A 171 9.86 2.61 3.54
CA LEU A 171 11.14 2.54 2.84
C LEU A 171 11.57 3.88 2.21
N VAL A 172 10.63 4.76 1.82
CA VAL A 172 10.97 6.11 1.37
C VAL A 172 11.58 6.92 2.51
N ASP A 173 11.00 6.83 3.71
CA ASP A 173 11.45 7.54 4.91
C ASP A 173 12.83 7.03 5.38
N ASP A 174 12.97 5.73 5.62
CA ASP A 174 14.18 5.16 6.23
C ASP A 174 15.38 5.03 5.25
N TYR A 175 15.10 4.78 3.96
CA TYR A 175 16.14 4.40 2.97
C TYR A 175 16.21 5.35 1.74
N ARG A 176 15.59 6.53 1.82
CA ARG A 176 15.58 7.58 0.77
C ARG A 176 15.06 7.15 -0.62
N PHE A 177 14.35 6.03 -0.75
CA PHE A 177 13.78 5.58 -2.04
C PHE A 177 12.84 6.65 -2.68
N VAL A 178 12.56 6.49 -3.96
CA VAL A 178 11.39 7.08 -4.64
C VAL A 178 10.33 5.99 -4.76
N HIS A 179 9.15 6.18 -4.19
CA HIS A 179 8.00 5.30 -4.41
C HIS A 179 7.21 5.74 -5.65
N LEU A 180 7.05 4.83 -6.60
CA LEU A 180 6.26 4.99 -7.81
C LEU A 180 5.18 3.91 -7.85
N SER A 181 3.97 4.19 -7.36
CA SER A 181 2.85 3.26 -7.54
C SER A 181 2.26 3.39 -8.94
N ALA A 182 2.36 2.33 -9.74
CA ALA A 182 1.80 2.31 -11.08
C ALA A 182 0.28 2.56 -11.09
N GLY A 183 -0.42 2.12 -10.03
CA GLY A 183 -1.86 2.37 -9.88
C GLY A 183 -2.21 3.84 -9.62
N ASP A 184 -1.33 4.60 -8.96
CA ASP A 184 -1.57 6.02 -8.66
C ASP A 184 -1.09 6.92 -9.81
N LEU A 185 -0.03 6.54 -10.54
CA LEU A 185 0.33 7.16 -11.82
C LEU A 185 -0.80 7.04 -12.86
N LEU A 186 -1.40 5.85 -12.97
CA LEU A 186 -2.55 5.62 -13.84
C LEU A 186 -3.78 6.44 -13.40
N ARG A 187 -4.09 6.51 -12.11
CA ARG A 187 -5.18 7.37 -11.60
C ARG A 187 -4.92 8.87 -11.83
N ALA A 188 -3.67 9.32 -11.73
CA ALA A 188 -3.31 10.72 -12.02
C ALA A 188 -3.51 11.03 -13.52
N GLU A 189 -3.06 10.15 -14.42
CA GLU A 189 -3.26 10.30 -15.86
C GLU A 189 -4.75 10.21 -16.25
N GLN A 190 -5.52 9.35 -15.58
CA GLN A 190 -6.99 9.26 -15.75
C GLN A 190 -7.69 10.59 -15.47
N GLN A 191 -7.24 11.35 -14.47
CA GLN A 191 -7.87 12.60 -14.03
C GLN A 191 -7.26 13.85 -14.71
N ARG A 192 -6.25 13.69 -15.58
CA ARG A 192 -5.61 14.80 -16.29
C ARG A 192 -6.52 15.28 -17.44
N PRO A 193 -6.97 16.55 -17.47
CA PRO A 193 -8.02 17.01 -18.40
C PRO A 193 -7.77 16.70 -19.88
N ASP A 194 -6.52 16.89 -20.35
CA ASP A 194 -6.13 16.67 -21.74
C ASP A 194 -5.61 15.25 -22.02
N SER A 195 -5.89 14.27 -21.14
CA SER A 195 -5.42 12.89 -21.35
C SER A 195 -6.17 12.19 -22.48
N LYS A 196 -5.44 11.93 -23.58
CA LYS A 196 -5.90 11.09 -24.69
C LYS A 196 -6.13 9.62 -24.31
N VAL A 197 -5.69 9.19 -23.12
CA VAL A 197 -5.79 7.79 -22.64
C VAL A 197 -6.63 7.63 -21.38
N GLY A 198 -7.00 8.72 -20.69
CA GLY A 198 -7.63 8.66 -19.37
C GLY A 198 -8.96 7.90 -19.33
N ALA A 199 -9.78 8.01 -20.38
CA ALA A 199 -11.02 7.23 -20.50
C ALA A 199 -10.78 5.71 -20.59
N MET A 200 -9.75 5.28 -21.34
CA MET A 200 -9.34 3.88 -21.43
C MET A 200 -8.77 3.39 -20.09
N ILE A 201 -7.94 4.19 -19.42
CA ILE A 201 -7.41 3.87 -18.10
C ILE A 201 -8.55 3.64 -17.09
N LYS A 202 -9.58 4.50 -17.10
CA LYS A 202 -10.76 4.35 -16.25
C LYS A 202 -11.47 3.00 -16.47
N GLU A 203 -11.79 2.68 -17.72
CA GLU A 203 -12.47 1.42 -18.07
C GLU A 203 -11.66 0.19 -17.59
N TYR A 204 -10.35 0.19 -17.85
CA TYR A 204 -9.47 -0.90 -17.47
C TYR A 204 -9.32 -1.05 -15.95
N ILE A 205 -9.27 0.05 -15.19
CA ILE A 205 -9.23 0.03 -13.73
C ILE A 205 -10.56 -0.50 -13.15
N THR A 206 -11.70 0.00 -13.60
CA THR A 206 -13.02 -0.43 -13.13
C THR A 206 -13.26 -1.93 -13.36
N GLU A 207 -12.87 -2.43 -14.54
CA GLU A 207 -12.97 -3.84 -14.90
C GLU A 207 -11.84 -4.72 -14.31
N GLY A 208 -10.88 -4.17 -13.57
CA GLY A 208 -9.76 -4.92 -13.01
C GLY A 208 -8.83 -5.54 -14.08
N LYS A 209 -8.82 -4.98 -15.29
CA LYS A 209 -7.96 -5.36 -16.42
C LYS A 209 -6.54 -4.80 -16.22
N ILE A 210 -5.58 -5.31 -16.99
CA ILE A 210 -4.22 -4.72 -17.08
C ILE A 210 -4.19 -3.69 -18.21
N VAL A 211 -3.97 -2.42 -17.87
CA VAL A 211 -3.77 -1.31 -18.83
C VAL A 211 -2.63 -1.65 -19.80
N PRO A 212 -2.71 -1.25 -21.09
CA PRO A 212 -1.65 -1.46 -22.06
C PRO A 212 -0.24 -1.12 -21.56
N MET A 213 0.71 -1.93 -22.01
CA MET A 213 2.10 -1.92 -21.56
C MET A 213 2.76 -0.56 -21.79
N GLU A 214 2.54 0.01 -22.97
CA GLU A 214 3.17 1.22 -23.49
C GLU A 214 2.86 2.42 -22.59
N VAL A 215 1.59 2.59 -22.24
CA VAL A 215 1.11 3.66 -21.34
C VAL A 215 1.73 3.50 -19.96
N THR A 216 1.74 2.28 -19.42
CA THR A 216 2.22 2.03 -18.05
C THR A 216 3.74 2.21 -17.94
N ILE A 217 4.49 1.73 -18.94
CA ILE A 217 5.95 1.89 -19.03
C ILE A 217 6.32 3.35 -19.27
N GLN A 218 5.61 4.07 -20.13
CA GLN A 218 5.88 5.49 -20.39
C GLN A 218 5.66 6.35 -19.13
N LEU A 219 4.57 6.14 -18.40
CA LEU A 219 4.31 6.86 -17.14
C LEU A 219 5.39 6.59 -16.09
N LEU A 220 5.81 5.34 -15.90
CA LEU A 220 6.90 4.98 -14.97
C LEU A 220 8.25 5.56 -15.41
N SER A 221 8.60 5.41 -16.68
CA SER A 221 9.86 5.89 -17.26
C SER A 221 10.00 7.41 -17.20
N ASN A 222 8.89 8.14 -17.36
CA ASN A 222 8.84 9.59 -17.18
C ASN A 222 8.95 9.96 -15.70
N ALA A 223 8.19 9.32 -14.81
CA ALA A 223 8.25 9.61 -13.37
C ALA A 223 9.64 9.33 -12.74
N MET A 224 10.38 8.32 -13.25
CA MET A 224 11.78 8.08 -12.89
C MET A 224 12.69 9.24 -13.35
N SER A 225 12.55 9.68 -14.61
CA SER A 225 13.31 10.83 -15.13
C SER A 225 13.00 12.12 -14.37
N ASP A 226 11.73 12.40 -14.09
CA ASP A 226 11.29 13.59 -13.37
C ASP A 226 11.80 13.61 -11.91
N ALA A 227 12.00 12.45 -11.29
CA ALA A 227 12.60 12.34 -9.97
C ALA A 227 14.11 12.67 -10.03
N MET A 228 14.84 12.03 -10.93
CA MET A 228 16.29 12.25 -11.10
C MET A 228 16.65 13.66 -11.59
N ALA A 229 15.76 14.31 -12.35
CA ALA A 229 15.92 15.69 -12.80
C ALA A 229 15.67 16.73 -11.69
N LYS A 230 14.97 16.35 -10.60
CA LYS A 230 14.73 17.20 -9.43
C LYS A 230 15.79 16.99 -8.34
N ASP A 231 16.29 15.77 -8.20
CA ASP A 231 17.33 15.39 -7.26
C ASP A 231 18.18 14.25 -7.87
N ALA A 232 19.44 14.55 -8.20
CA ALA A 232 20.34 13.60 -8.86
C ALA A 232 20.75 12.41 -7.97
N ASP A 233 20.57 12.52 -6.64
CA ASP A 233 20.78 11.40 -5.70
C ASP A 233 19.63 10.37 -5.74
N LYS A 234 18.46 10.72 -6.32
CA LYS A 234 17.28 9.85 -6.36
C LYS A 234 17.39 8.74 -7.40
N LYS A 235 18.41 7.89 -7.25
CA LYS A 235 18.67 6.71 -8.10
C LYS A 235 18.07 5.40 -7.55
N ARG A 236 17.39 5.41 -6.41
CA ARG A 236 16.79 4.21 -5.78
C ARG A 236 15.26 4.25 -5.89
N PHE A 237 14.65 3.28 -6.58
CA PHE A 237 13.22 3.26 -6.91
C PHE A 237 12.47 2.03 -6.38
N LEU A 238 11.29 2.26 -5.80
CA LEU A 238 10.29 1.25 -5.44
C LEU A 238 9.12 1.37 -6.41
N VAL A 239 8.99 0.41 -7.32
CA VAL A 239 7.93 0.37 -8.32
C VAL A 239 6.82 -0.55 -7.81
N ASP A 240 5.75 0.04 -7.28
CA ASP A 240 4.65 -0.66 -6.61
C ASP A 240 3.55 -1.07 -7.58
N GLY A 241 3.22 -2.36 -7.55
CA GLY A 241 2.12 -2.92 -8.33
C GLY A 241 2.39 -2.91 -9.83
N PHE A 242 3.65 -3.00 -10.23
CA PHE A 242 4.12 -3.25 -11.59
C PHE A 242 5.43 -4.07 -11.51
N PRO A 243 5.72 -4.96 -12.48
CA PRO A 243 4.88 -5.40 -13.59
C PRO A 243 3.72 -6.31 -13.17
N ARG A 244 2.63 -6.35 -13.96
CA ARG A 244 1.44 -7.22 -13.72
C ARG A 244 1.14 -8.21 -14.84
N LYS A 245 1.97 -8.22 -15.88
CA LYS A 245 1.88 -9.11 -17.05
C LYS A 245 3.29 -9.28 -17.63
N MET A 246 3.54 -10.38 -18.35
CA MET A 246 4.89 -10.73 -18.80
C MET A 246 5.50 -9.78 -19.83
N ASP A 247 4.68 -9.20 -20.70
CA ASP A 247 5.11 -8.17 -21.66
C ASP A 247 5.68 -6.94 -20.95
N GLN A 248 4.95 -6.42 -19.95
CA GLN A 248 5.40 -5.33 -19.08
C GLN A 248 6.73 -5.61 -18.39
N ALA A 249 6.92 -6.85 -17.89
CA ALA A 249 8.14 -7.26 -17.19
C ALA A 249 9.36 -7.29 -18.13
N ILE A 250 9.22 -8.00 -19.25
CA ILE A 250 10.26 -8.11 -20.27
C ILE A 250 10.63 -6.72 -20.79
N LYS A 251 9.64 -5.93 -21.21
CA LYS A 251 9.91 -4.66 -21.86
C LYS A 251 10.49 -3.60 -20.92
N PHE A 252 10.18 -3.64 -19.63
CA PHE A 252 10.79 -2.75 -18.64
C PHE A 252 12.24 -3.15 -18.33
N ASP A 253 12.52 -4.44 -18.13
CA ASP A 253 13.90 -4.96 -17.94
C ASP A 253 14.77 -4.57 -19.17
N GLU A 254 14.23 -4.66 -20.40
CA GLU A 254 14.92 -4.28 -21.65
C GLU A 254 15.14 -2.78 -21.83
N SER A 255 14.08 -1.97 -21.72
CA SER A 255 14.06 -0.60 -22.27
C SER A 255 14.07 0.51 -21.22
N VAL A 256 13.83 0.19 -19.95
CA VAL A 256 13.85 1.17 -18.85
C VAL A 256 15.02 0.90 -17.91
N CYS A 257 14.97 -0.21 -17.18
CA CYS A 257 16.03 -0.64 -16.27
C CYS A 257 15.78 -2.10 -15.83
N PRO A 258 16.76 -3.01 -15.94
CA PRO A 258 16.69 -4.31 -15.28
C PRO A 258 16.45 -4.16 -13.78
N SER A 259 15.47 -4.89 -13.24
CA SER A 259 15.21 -4.86 -11.79
C SER A 259 16.34 -5.51 -10.97
N SER A 260 16.67 -4.93 -9.83
CA SER A 260 17.63 -5.48 -8.86
C SER A 260 16.99 -6.58 -8.02
N LEU A 261 15.73 -6.38 -7.61
CA LEU A 261 15.00 -7.26 -6.69
C LEU A 261 13.48 -7.17 -6.93
N VAL A 262 12.76 -8.22 -6.55
CA VAL A 262 11.30 -8.26 -6.43
C VAL A 262 10.91 -8.61 -4.99
N LEU A 263 10.27 -7.69 -4.29
CA LEU A 263 9.62 -7.93 -3.00
C LEU A 263 8.22 -8.47 -3.27
N PHE A 264 7.93 -9.72 -2.90
CA PHE A 264 6.64 -10.35 -3.13
C PHE A 264 5.85 -10.53 -1.84
N LEU A 265 4.81 -9.70 -1.66
CA LEU A 265 3.96 -9.71 -0.47
C LEU A 265 2.84 -10.75 -0.64
N VAL A 266 3.03 -11.90 -0.01
CA VAL A 266 2.11 -13.04 0.05
C VAL A 266 1.04 -12.77 1.11
N CYS A 267 -0.22 -13.11 0.85
CA CYS A 267 -1.31 -12.99 1.82
C CYS A 267 -2.47 -13.92 1.44
N PRO A 268 -3.19 -14.54 2.40
CA PRO A 268 -4.47 -15.21 2.13
C PRO A 268 -5.51 -14.27 1.51
N GLU A 269 -6.34 -14.77 0.60
CA GLU A 269 -7.31 -13.96 -0.16
C GLU A 269 -8.37 -13.33 0.76
N GLU A 270 -8.73 -14.01 1.85
CA GLU A 270 -9.68 -13.57 2.86
C GLU A 270 -9.22 -12.27 3.54
N ILE A 271 -7.94 -12.23 3.95
CA ILE A 271 -7.31 -11.06 4.58
C ILE A 271 -7.14 -9.93 3.58
N LEU A 272 -6.85 -10.26 2.31
CA LEU A 272 -6.83 -9.27 1.24
C LEU A 272 -8.21 -8.64 1.00
N GLN A 273 -9.26 -9.47 0.98
CA GLN A 273 -10.64 -9.02 0.75
C GLN A 273 -11.12 -8.09 1.88
N GLU A 274 -10.88 -8.46 3.15
CA GLU A 274 -11.16 -7.62 4.31
C GLU A 274 -10.49 -6.25 4.19
N ARG A 275 -9.17 -6.22 3.95
CA ARG A 275 -8.37 -4.99 3.79
C ARG A 275 -8.85 -4.13 2.61
N LEU A 276 -9.37 -4.72 1.53
CA LEU A 276 -9.93 -3.99 0.39
C LEU A 276 -11.30 -3.37 0.73
N LEU A 277 -12.17 -4.11 1.42
CA LEU A 277 -13.49 -3.61 1.82
C LEU A 277 -13.40 -2.45 2.82
N GLU A 278 -12.53 -2.53 3.83
CA GLU A 278 -12.30 -1.40 4.76
C GLU A 278 -11.67 -0.18 4.07
N ARG A 279 -10.80 -0.40 3.07
CA ARG A 279 -10.24 0.69 2.27
C ARG A 279 -11.28 1.33 1.32
N GLY A 280 -12.22 0.54 0.80
CA GLY A 280 -13.34 1.05 0.00
C GLY A 280 -14.18 2.08 0.76
N LYS A 281 -14.47 1.83 2.05
CA LYS A 281 -15.22 2.74 2.93
C LYS A 281 -14.52 4.10 3.18
N THR A 282 -13.20 4.16 3.04
CA THR A 282 -12.37 5.26 3.57
C THR A 282 -11.58 6.04 2.52
N SER A 283 -11.34 5.47 1.33
CA SER A 283 -10.39 6.03 0.34
C SER A 283 -11.01 6.59 -0.93
N GLY A 284 -12.33 6.46 -1.14
CA GLY A 284 -12.99 6.92 -2.37
C GLY A 284 -12.54 6.19 -3.63
N ARG A 285 -12.13 4.92 -3.52
CA ARG A 285 -11.64 4.10 -4.65
C ARG A 285 -12.76 3.27 -5.26
N ASP A 286 -13.26 3.71 -6.43
CA ASP A 286 -14.27 3.01 -7.23
C ASP A 286 -13.95 1.51 -7.45
N ASP A 287 -12.66 1.15 -7.57
CA ASP A 287 -12.21 -0.22 -7.84
C ASP A 287 -12.13 -1.14 -6.59
N ASP A 288 -12.44 -0.63 -5.39
CA ASP A 288 -12.48 -1.38 -4.12
C ASP A 288 -13.91 -1.86 -3.73
N ASN A 289 -14.79 -2.05 -4.72
CA ASN A 289 -16.11 -2.68 -4.55
C ASN A 289 -16.05 -4.22 -4.70
N ALA A 290 -17.06 -4.95 -4.18
CA ALA A 290 -17.05 -6.41 -4.11
C ALA A 290 -17.03 -7.16 -5.47
N GLU A 291 -17.41 -6.53 -6.58
CA GLU A 291 -17.30 -7.12 -7.92
C GLU A 291 -15.90 -6.89 -8.49
N SER A 292 -15.43 -5.63 -8.49
CA SER A 292 -14.08 -5.29 -8.97
C SER A 292 -12.99 -5.96 -8.14
N ILE A 293 -13.17 -6.19 -6.83
CA ILE A 293 -12.26 -6.99 -5.99
C ILE A 293 -12.08 -8.41 -6.56
N LYS A 294 -13.18 -9.11 -6.91
CA LYS A 294 -13.12 -10.46 -7.50
C LYS A 294 -12.44 -10.46 -8.87
N LYS A 295 -12.74 -9.46 -9.72
CA LYS A 295 -12.04 -9.25 -11.01
C LYS A 295 -10.53 -9.07 -10.78
N ARG A 296 -10.13 -8.24 -9.82
CA ARG A 296 -8.73 -7.92 -9.49
C ARG A 296 -7.97 -9.11 -8.88
N PHE A 297 -8.59 -9.97 -8.07
CA PHE A 297 -7.98 -11.23 -7.63
C PHE A 297 -7.77 -12.20 -8.79
N LYS A 298 -8.78 -12.40 -9.64
CA LYS A 298 -8.67 -13.25 -10.83
C LYS A 298 -7.54 -12.79 -11.76
N THR A 299 -7.51 -11.51 -12.11
CA THR A 299 -6.42 -10.93 -12.93
C THR A 299 -5.04 -11.10 -12.27
N PHE A 300 -4.94 -10.92 -10.95
CA PHE A 300 -3.68 -11.11 -10.23
C PHE A 300 -3.17 -12.57 -10.33
N ILE A 301 -4.05 -13.56 -10.12
CA ILE A 301 -3.69 -14.98 -10.25
C ILE A 301 -3.38 -15.37 -11.70
N ASP A 302 -4.19 -14.92 -12.66
CA ASP A 302 -4.06 -15.32 -14.07
C ASP A 302 -2.91 -14.61 -14.81
N THR A 303 -2.61 -13.35 -14.49
CA THR A 303 -1.63 -12.53 -15.26
C THR A 303 -0.42 -12.07 -14.46
N SER A 304 -0.55 -11.84 -13.15
CA SER A 304 0.55 -11.28 -12.33
C SER A 304 1.39 -12.37 -11.66
N MET A 305 0.80 -13.49 -11.22
CA MET A 305 1.57 -14.60 -10.65
C MET A 305 2.63 -15.18 -11.59
N PRO A 306 2.39 -15.39 -12.90
CA PRO A 306 3.43 -15.82 -13.85
C PRO A 306 4.65 -14.89 -13.90
N VAL A 307 4.48 -13.60 -13.57
CA VAL A 307 5.56 -12.61 -13.51
C VAL A 307 6.41 -12.81 -12.25
N VAL A 308 5.77 -13.12 -11.12
CA VAL A 308 6.47 -13.50 -9.89
C VAL A 308 7.25 -14.80 -10.12
N ASP A 309 6.65 -15.77 -10.82
CA ASP A 309 7.28 -17.04 -11.15
C ASP A 309 8.54 -16.83 -12.02
N TYR A 310 8.44 -16.02 -13.08
CA TYR A 310 9.57 -15.61 -13.93
C TYR A 310 10.73 -14.97 -13.15
N TYR A 311 10.45 -14.04 -12.23
CA TYR A 311 11.50 -13.44 -11.41
C TYR A 311 12.02 -14.37 -10.31
N ARG A 312 11.23 -15.35 -9.85
CA ARG A 312 11.69 -16.40 -8.91
C ARG A 312 12.65 -17.37 -9.58
N GLU A 313 12.40 -17.74 -10.83
CA GLU A 313 13.32 -18.54 -11.67
C GLU A 313 14.65 -17.80 -11.92
N LYS A 314 14.62 -16.45 -12.05
CA LYS A 314 15.82 -15.60 -12.07
C LYS A 314 16.52 -15.44 -10.71
N GLY A 315 15.99 -16.02 -9.61
CA GLY A 315 16.51 -15.84 -8.25
C GLY A 315 16.34 -14.43 -7.67
N LYS A 316 15.47 -13.58 -8.25
CA LYS A 316 15.27 -12.17 -7.86
C LYS A 316 14.11 -11.93 -6.89
N VAL A 317 13.42 -12.96 -6.41
CA VAL A 317 12.23 -12.82 -5.54
C VAL A 317 12.57 -13.08 -4.07
N VAL A 318 12.21 -12.13 -3.21
CA VAL A 318 12.09 -12.34 -1.75
C VAL A 318 10.60 -12.39 -1.41
N GLU A 319 10.14 -13.54 -0.90
CA GLU A 319 8.74 -13.74 -0.50
C GLU A 319 8.52 -13.33 0.96
N ILE A 320 7.44 -12.59 1.20
CA ILE A 320 7.17 -11.92 2.48
C ILE A 320 5.71 -12.16 2.86
N ASP A 321 5.50 -12.84 3.97
CA ASP A 321 4.18 -13.03 4.57
C ASP A 321 3.64 -11.70 5.12
N SER A 322 2.70 -11.13 4.37
CA SER A 322 2.03 -9.86 4.65
C SER A 322 0.71 -10.01 5.43
N SER A 323 0.38 -11.20 5.93
CA SER A 323 -0.74 -11.39 6.87
C SER A 323 -0.45 -10.79 8.26
N LYS A 324 0.84 -10.72 8.63
CA LYS A 324 1.40 -10.22 9.89
C LYS A 324 1.18 -8.72 10.13
N THR A 325 1.56 -8.24 11.32
CA THR A 325 1.49 -6.81 11.68
C THR A 325 2.41 -5.95 10.80
N ILE A 326 2.09 -4.67 10.64
CA ILE A 326 2.80 -3.75 9.74
C ILE A 326 4.32 -3.74 10.03
N ASP A 327 4.73 -3.75 11.30
CA ASP A 327 6.15 -3.79 11.71
C ASP A 327 6.82 -5.14 11.48
N GLN A 328 6.12 -6.26 11.67
CA GLN A 328 6.67 -7.59 11.39
C GLN A 328 6.92 -7.78 9.88
N VAL A 329 5.98 -7.31 9.05
CA VAL A 329 6.13 -7.28 7.59
C VAL A 329 7.27 -6.35 7.19
N TYR A 330 7.38 -5.17 7.81
CA TYR A 330 8.45 -4.23 7.53
C TYR A 330 9.84 -4.78 7.89
N ALA A 331 9.99 -5.40 9.06
CA ALA A 331 11.23 -6.04 9.48
C ALA A 331 11.64 -7.23 8.59
N SER A 332 10.69 -7.89 7.91
CA SER A 332 10.98 -8.86 6.84
C SER A 332 11.38 -8.18 5.53
N ILE A 333 10.79 -7.04 5.18
CA ILE A 333 11.14 -6.24 3.99
C ILE A 333 12.56 -5.69 4.09
N VAL A 334 12.93 -5.11 5.23
CA VAL A 334 14.28 -4.56 5.50
C VAL A 334 15.37 -5.61 5.22
N LYS A 335 15.23 -6.81 5.81
CA LYS A 335 16.13 -7.96 5.56
C LYS A 335 16.16 -8.42 4.11
N GLY A 336 15.08 -8.21 3.37
CA GLY A 336 14.99 -8.50 1.93
C GLY A 336 15.73 -7.48 1.06
N VAL A 337 15.79 -6.21 1.47
CA VAL A 337 16.46 -5.14 0.70
C VAL A 337 17.92 -4.90 1.10
N GLU A 338 18.33 -5.26 2.32
CA GLU A 338 19.72 -5.19 2.81
C GLU A 338 20.77 -5.67 1.78
N PRO A 339 20.63 -6.83 1.10
CA PRO A 339 21.62 -7.32 0.13
C PRO A 339 21.75 -6.47 -1.14
N VAL A 340 20.78 -5.60 -1.43
CA VAL A 340 20.79 -4.66 -2.57
C VAL A 340 21.28 -3.28 -2.12
N LEU A 341 20.88 -2.84 -0.93
CA LEU A 341 21.30 -1.57 -0.34
C LEU A 341 22.82 -1.52 -0.11
N ASN A 342 23.44 -2.65 0.22
CA ASN A 342 24.87 -2.77 0.50
C ASN A 342 25.76 -2.92 -0.75
N GLN A 343 25.21 -2.77 -1.97
CA GLN A 343 25.98 -2.81 -3.22
C GLN A 343 26.48 -1.43 -3.68
N TYR A 344 26.00 -0.35 -3.04
CA TYR A 344 26.27 1.06 -3.40
C TYR A 344 26.31 1.97 -2.17
#